data_AF-A0A2T5I812-F1
#
_entry.id   AF-A0A2T5I812-F1
#
_cell.length_a   1.000
_cell.length_b   1.000
_cell.length_c   1.000
_cell.angle_alpha   90.00
_cell.angle_beta   90.00
_cell.angle_gamma   90.00
#
_symmetry.space_group_name_H-M   'P 1'
#
loop_
_entity.id
_entity.type
_entity.pdbx_description
1 polymer ?
#
loop_
_entity_poly.entity_id
_entity_poly.type
_entity_poly.pdbx_seq_one_letter_code
_entity_poly.pdbx_strand_id
1 'polypeptide(L)'
;MEKILEVLDVELFVLENHPPKLRISASGNISGEGWTNPRLEPFVFIQPPPDGIYDFDFVADPPHQEPATDAIMPIGVVHLWDPLPPDARGVRIHVKHDSKKALLGNSEHSERNPSLGNSEHPKRNPSRFTFVDQEGVKRVVFFPQALDPLGAKEKPQEASFEYTGPEGHFVFRGAQITQQQTVVGTLVSVNFRSGATDEPSLDFALVLPPVELGEELRQIFKTMGILIHGRGFVVDHTGAQLTYETVNLEGIAEYIPVL
;
A
#
# COMPACT_ATOMS: atom_id res chain seq x y z
N MET A 1 7.92 21.53 -13.75
CA MET A 1 6.81 20.61 -13.50
C MET A 1 6.25 20.08 -14.81
N GLU A 2 5.99 18.79 -14.86
CA GLU A 2 5.36 18.09 -15.98
C GLU A 2 4.36 17.06 -15.48
N LYS A 3 3.34 16.75 -16.30
CA LYS A 3 2.41 15.64 -16.03
C LYS A 3 3.14 14.31 -16.15
N ILE A 4 2.81 13.38 -15.26
CA ILE A 4 3.35 12.01 -15.33
C ILE A 4 2.77 11.26 -16.55
N LEU A 5 3.34 10.11 -16.92
CA LEU A 5 3.01 9.42 -18.17
C LEU A 5 1.58 8.88 -18.19
N GLU A 6 1.27 8.09 -17.17
CA GLU A 6 -0.02 7.41 -16.98
C GLU A 6 -0.33 7.30 -15.50
N VAL A 7 -1.63 7.19 -15.17
CA VAL A 7 -2.12 6.99 -13.82
C VAL A 7 -2.53 5.52 -13.69
N LEU A 8 -1.88 4.81 -12.79
CA LEU A 8 -2.16 3.40 -12.52
C LEU A 8 -3.37 3.28 -11.59
N ASP A 9 -3.41 4.08 -10.52
CA ASP A 9 -4.51 4.04 -9.57
C ASP A 9 -4.83 5.37 -8.91
N VAL A 10 -6.11 5.54 -8.55
CA VAL A 10 -6.65 6.71 -7.85
C VAL A 10 -7.60 6.23 -6.77
N GLU A 11 -7.27 6.52 -5.52
CA GLU A 11 -8.06 6.16 -4.34
C GLU A 11 -8.56 7.40 -3.62
N LEU A 12 -9.79 7.30 -3.13
CA LEU A 12 -10.48 8.35 -2.39
C LEU A 12 -10.86 7.82 -1.02
N PHE A 13 -10.47 8.54 0.04
CA PHE A 13 -10.84 8.20 1.40
C PHE A 13 -11.37 9.42 2.15
N VAL A 14 -12.64 9.39 2.52
CA VAL A 14 -13.23 10.44 3.36
C VAL A 14 -12.73 10.25 4.78
N LEU A 15 -11.99 11.24 5.28
CA LEU A 15 -11.60 11.34 6.68
C LEU A 15 -12.77 11.94 7.46
N GLU A 16 -13.32 11.15 8.38
CA GLU A 16 -14.42 11.52 9.28
C GLU A 16 -13.96 12.56 10.32
N ASN A 17 -13.75 13.80 9.84
CA ASN A 17 -13.49 14.99 10.64
C ASN A 17 -14.72 15.93 10.59
N HIS A 18 -14.71 16.98 11.41
CA HIS A 18 -15.75 18.01 11.39
C HIS A 18 -15.11 19.39 11.09
N PRO A 19 -15.09 19.86 9.82
CA PRO A 19 -15.69 19.28 8.60
C PRO A 19 -14.90 18.10 8.01
N PRO A 20 -15.55 17.22 7.20
CA PRO A 20 -14.90 16.05 6.61
C PRO A 20 -13.84 16.48 5.60
N LYS A 21 -12.78 15.68 5.50
CA LYS A 21 -11.67 15.90 4.57
C LYS A 21 -11.59 14.74 3.60
N LEU A 22 -11.01 14.93 2.43
CA LEU A 22 -10.80 13.85 1.47
C LEU A 22 -9.31 13.62 1.27
N ARG A 23 -8.84 12.41 1.59
CA ARG A 23 -7.52 11.94 1.20
C ARG A 23 -7.61 11.32 -0.19
N ILE A 24 -6.87 11.89 -1.13
CA ILE A 24 -6.71 11.38 -2.49
C ILE A 24 -5.32 10.76 -2.57
N SER A 25 -5.23 9.47 -2.91
CA SER A 25 -3.94 8.85 -3.26
C SER A 25 -3.93 8.54 -4.74
N ALA A 26 -2.90 8.95 -5.46
CA ALA A 26 -2.72 8.60 -6.85
C ALA A 26 -1.35 7.96 -7.05
N SER A 27 -1.31 6.93 -7.89
CA SER A 27 -0.06 6.29 -8.33
C SER A 27 -0.03 6.23 -9.85
N GLY A 28 1.17 6.28 -10.41
CA GLY A 28 1.37 6.29 -11.85
C GLY A 28 2.80 5.98 -12.23
N ASN A 29 3.11 6.16 -13.51
CA ASN A 29 4.43 5.86 -14.05
C ASN A 29 5.12 7.11 -14.61
N ILE A 30 6.46 7.11 -14.52
CA ILE A 30 7.37 8.12 -15.06
C ILE A 30 8.45 7.46 -15.91
N SER A 31 9.03 8.23 -16.82
CA SER A 31 10.16 7.81 -17.65
C SER A 31 11.47 8.20 -16.97
N GLY A 32 12.25 7.21 -16.56
CA GLY A 32 13.57 7.37 -15.98
C GLY A 32 13.57 7.80 -14.51
N GLU A 33 14.78 7.92 -13.97
CA GLU A 33 15.05 8.28 -12.59
C GLU A 33 15.12 9.80 -12.37
N GLY A 34 15.03 10.23 -11.11
CA GLY A 34 15.33 11.61 -10.71
C GLY A 34 14.15 12.60 -10.76
N TRP A 35 12.93 12.10 -11.03
CA TRP A 35 11.71 12.88 -10.82
C TRP A 35 11.48 13.13 -9.34
N THR A 36 11.05 14.33 -8.98
CA THR A 36 10.85 14.74 -7.58
C THR A 36 9.53 15.48 -7.40
N ASN A 37 9.14 15.68 -6.13
CA ASN A 37 7.98 16.52 -5.76
C ASN A 37 6.65 16.15 -6.47
N PRO A 38 6.23 14.87 -6.42
CA PRO A 38 4.94 14.46 -6.97
C PRO A 38 3.79 15.12 -6.21
N ARG A 39 2.83 15.68 -6.94
CA ARG A 39 1.70 16.41 -6.37
C ARG A 39 0.47 16.33 -7.26
N LEU A 40 -0.70 16.49 -6.64
CA LEU A 40 -1.96 16.71 -7.35
C LEU A 40 -2.26 18.21 -7.33
N GLU A 41 -2.37 18.82 -8.50
CA GLU A 41 -2.76 20.22 -8.65
C GLU A 41 -4.24 20.30 -9.03
N PRO A 42 -5.10 20.91 -8.19
CA PRO A 42 -6.53 21.00 -8.48
C PRO A 42 -6.77 21.92 -9.67
N PHE A 43 -7.69 21.53 -10.54
CA PHE A 43 -8.21 22.43 -11.57
C PHE A 43 -9.10 23.48 -10.91
N VAL A 44 -8.80 24.77 -11.15
CA VAL A 44 -9.57 25.86 -10.55
C VAL A 44 -10.83 26.09 -11.36
N PHE A 45 -11.98 25.71 -10.78
CA PHE A 45 -13.28 25.99 -11.35
C PHE A 45 -13.85 27.32 -10.80
N ILE A 46 -14.44 28.13 -11.68
CA ILE A 46 -15.18 29.34 -11.28
C ILE A 46 -16.51 28.96 -10.59
N GLN A 47 -17.12 27.84 -11.01
CA GLN A 47 -18.33 27.27 -10.42
C GLN A 47 -18.11 25.76 -10.20
N PRO A 48 -18.65 25.16 -9.13
CA PRO A 48 -18.53 23.73 -8.89
C PRO A 48 -18.93 22.88 -10.12
N PRO A 49 -18.20 21.80 -10.43
CA PRO A 49 -18.53 20.91 -11.54
C PRO A 49 -19.96 20.39 -11.42
N PRO A 50 -20.82 20.52 -12.46
CA PRO A 50 -22.21 20.06 -12.40
C PRO A 50 -22.37 18.55 -12.16
N ASP A 51 -21.35 17.76 -12.51
CA ASP A 51 -21.30 16.31 -12.29
C ASP A 51 -20.73 15.91 -10.91
N GLY A 52 -20.28 16.89 -10.11
CA GLY A 52 -19.62 16.69 -8.82
C GLY A 52 -18.25 16.03 -8.93
N ILE A 53 -17.65 15.95 -10.12
CA ILE A 53 -16.34 15.33 -10.35
C ILE A 53 -15.30 16.42 -10.51
N TYR A 54 -14.36 16.49 -9.57
CA TYR A 54 -13.33 17.52 -9.59
C TYR A 54 -12.06 17.02 -10.25
N ASP A 55 -11.50 17.83 -11.14
CA ASP A 55 -10.31 17.49 -11.89
C ASP A 55 -9.03 17.90 -11.13
N PHE A 56 -8.01 17.05 -11.19
CA PHE A 56 -6.65 17.31 -10.70
C PHE A 56 -5.64 16.89 -11.76
N ASP A 57 -4.54 17.63 -11.88
CA ASP A 57 -3.38 17.23 -12.66
C ASP A 57 -2.37 16.50 -11.76
N PHE A 58 -1.94 15.30 -12.16
CA PHE A 58 -0.85 14.60 -11.48
C PHE A 58 0.48 14.99 -12.12
N VAL A 59 1.23 15.83 -11.41
CA VAL A 59 2.49 16.40 -11.87
C VAL A 59 3.65 16.05 -10.94
N ALA A 60 4.86 16.09 -11.49
CA ALA A 60 6.11 16.01 -10.76
C ALA A 60 7.14 16.94 -11.42
N ASP A 61 8.22 17.23 -10.71
CA ASP A 61 9.33 18.03 -11.24
C ASP A 61 10.33 17.10 -11.96
N PRO A 62 10.57 17.29 -13.27
CA PRO A 62 11.47 16.44 -14.03
C PRO A 62 12.92 16.62 -13.55
N PRO A 63 13.79 15.63 -13.76
CA PRO A 63 15.19 15.73 -13.41
C PRO A 63 15.87 16.89 -14.17
N HIS A 64 16.86 17.52 -13.54
CA HIS A 64 17.64 18.62 -14.16
C HIS A 64 18.53 18.16 -15.33
N GLN A 65 18.79 16.87 -15.42
CA GLN A 65 19.55 16.22 -16.49
C GLN A 65 18.65 15.19 -17.16
N GLU A 66 18.85 14.95 -18.45
CA GLU A 66 18.12 13.87 -19.14
C GLU A 66 18.37 12.56 -18.40
N PRO A 67 17.31 11.77 -18.14
CA PRO A 67 17.47 10.52 -17.42
C PRO A 67 18.41 9.60 -18.21
N ALA A 68 19.37 9.00 -17.52
CA ALA A 68 20.34 8.11 -18.13
C ALA A 68 19.73 6.78 -18.62
N THR A 69 18.44 6.56 -18.37
CA THR A 69 17.75 5.31 -18.68
C THR A 69 16.26 5.55 -19.02
N ASP A 70 15.76 4.83 -20.03
CA ASP A 70 14.35 4.86 -20.46
C ASP A 70 13.47 3.88 -19.66
N ALA A 71 13.84 3.56 -18.42
CA ALA A 71 13.08 2.63 -17.59
C ALA A 71 11.79 3.28 -17.09
N ILE A 72 10.71 2.50 -17.08
CA ILE A 72 9.42 2.91 -16.50
C ILE A 72 9.49 2.70 -14.99
N MET A 73 9.26 3.75 -14.21
CA MET A 73 9.30 3.68 -12.75
C MET A 73 8.00 4.16 -12.11
N PRO A 74 7.57 3.55 -11.00
CA PRO A 74 6.37 3.97 -10.28
C PRO A 74 6.62 5.27 -9.50
N ILE A 75 5.62 6.15 -9.47
CA ILE A 75 5.57 7.35 -8.64
C ILE A 75 4.20 7.47 -7.96
N GLY A 76 4.18 7.97 -6.72
CA GLY A 76 2.97 8.09 -5.92
C GLY A 76 2.85 9.45 -5.24
N VAL A 77 1.61 9.85 -4.97
CA VAL A 77 1.26 11.07 -4.25
C VAL A 77 0.08 10.80 -3.32
N VAL A 78 0.09 11.50 -2.19
CA VAL A 78 -1.06 11.65 -1.30
C VAL A 78 -1.39 13.14 -1.22
N HIS A 79 -2.63 13.49 -1.54
CA HIS A 79 -3.16 14.85 -1.43
C HIS A 79 -4.30 14.86 -0.41
N LEU A 80 -4.22 15.75 0.56
CA LEU A 80 -5.29 15.99 1.52
C LEU A 80 -6.10 17.20 1.06
N TRP A 81 -7.35 16.97 0.72
CA TRP A 81 -8.29 18.01 0.36
C TRP A 81 -9.16 18.40 1.55
N ASP A 82 -9.00 19.64 2.01
CA ASP A 82 -9.59 20.16 3.23
C ASP A 82 -10.19 21.57 3.01
N PRO A 83 -11.50 21.76 3.20
CA PRO A 83 -12.53 20.75 3.47
C PRO A 83 -13.01 20.05 2.19
N LEU A 84 -13.57 18.84 2.33
CA LEU A 84 -14.25 18.14 1.22
C LEU A 84 -15.50 18.93 0.79
N PRO A 85 -15.63 19.36 -0.49
CA PRO A 85 -16.85 20.00 -0.97
C PRO A 85 -18.08 19.11 -0.79
N PRO A 86 -19.21 19.66 -0.34
CA PRO A 86 -20.41 18.87 -0.02
C PRO A 86 -21.06 18.23 -1.25
N ASP A 87 -20.81 18.76 -2.43
CA ASP A 87 -21.28 18.29 -3.74
C ASP A 87 -20.26 17.39 -4.46
N ALA A 88 -19.08 17.16 -3.86
CA ALA A 88 -18.10 16.25 -4.42
C ALA A 88 -18.64 14.83 -4.45
N ARG A 89 -18.67 14.25 -5.65
CA ARG A 89 -19.01 12.85 -5.93
C ARG A 89 -17.79 12.02 -6.31
N GLY A 90 -16.65 12.66 -6.53
CA GLY A 90 -15.42 12.00 -6.94
C GLY A 90 -14.39 12.96 -7.48
N VAL A 91 -13.29 12.41 -7.96
CA VAL A 91 -12.22 13.15 -8.61
C VAL A 91 -11.80 12.49 -9.91
N ARG A 92 -11.16 13.26 -10.78
CA ARG A 92 -10.58 12.79 -12.02
C ARG A 92 -9.14 13.29 -12.11
N ILE A 93 -8.21 12.37 -12.22
CA ILE A 93 -6.79 12.66 -12.26
C ILE A 93 -6.34 12.64 -13.72
N HIS A 94 -5.84 13.77 -14.22
CA HIS A 94 -5.29 13.93 -15.55
C HIS A 94 -3.77 13.74 -15.53
N VAL A 95 -3.30 12.98 -16.51
CA VAL A 95 -1.88 12.72 -16.78
C VAL A 95 -1.59 13.09 -18.24
N LYS A 96 -0.37 12.84 -18.72
CA LYS A 96 0.07 13.32 -20.04
C LYS A 96 -0.74 12.71 -21.18
N HIS A 97 -1.11 11.43 -21.07
CA HIS A 97 -1.79 10.69 -22.15
C HIS A 97 -3.15 10.11 -21.76
N ASP A 98 -3.60 10.29 -20.52
CA ASP A 98 -4.82 9.65 -20.01
C ASP A 98 -5.46 10.46 -18.88
N SER A 99 -6.62 10.01 -18.40
CA SER A 99 -7.21 10.46 -17.16
C SER A 99 -7.96 9.31 -16.47
N LYS A 100 -7.85 9.21 -15.15
CA LYS A 100 -8.58 8.19 -14.36
C LYS A 100 -9.54 8.84 -13.37
N LYS A 101 -10.78 8.39 -13.41
CA LYS A 101 -11.87 8.86 -12.55
C LYS A 101 -12.05 7.90 -11.37
N ALA A 102 -12.18 8.46 -10.17
CA ALA A 102 -12.55 7.75 -8.95
C ALA A 102 -13.81 8.39 -8.34
N LEU A 103 -14.74 7.57 -7.85
CA LEU A 103 -16.00 8.00 -7.24
C LEU A 103 -15.95 7.83 -5.73
N LEU A 104 -16.58 8.74 -5.01
CA LEU A 104 -16.89 8.59 -3.58
C LEU A 104 -18.08 7.63 -3.47
N GLY A 105 -17.90 6.50 -2.79
CA GLY A 105 -18.94 5.49 -2.67
C GLY A 105 -20.09 5.97 -1.78
N ASN A 106 -21.29 6.08 -2.33
CA ASN A 106 -22.51 6.22 -1.54
C ASN A 106 -22.86 4.84 -0.95
N SER A 107 -22.60 4.65 0.34
CA SER A 107 -23.17 3.55 1.11
C SER A 107 -24.69 3.76 1.27
N GLU A 108 -25.49 3.38 0.28
CA GLU A 108 -26.95 3.30 0.40
C GLU A 108 -27.48 1.95 -0.12
N HIS A 109 -27.97 1.15 0.84
CA HIS A 109 -29.06 0.19 0.76
C HIS A 109 -29.26 -0.60 -0.56
N SER A 110 -28.67 -1.80 -0.63
CA SER A 110 -29.20 -2.87 -1.48
C SER A 110 -30.45 -3.44 -0.79
N GLU A 111 -31.63 -2.97 -1.22
CA GLU A 111 -32.91 -3.57 -0.84
C GLU A 111 -32.97 -5.02 -1.33
N ARG A 112 -33.39 -5.90 -0.43
CA ARG A 112 -33.58 -7.33 -0.67
C ARG A 112 -34.59 -7.55 -1.79
N ASN A 113 -34.21 -8.36 -2.78
CA ASN A 113 -35.15 -9.22 -3.50
C ASN A 113 -34.61 -10.66 -3.46
N PRO A 114 -35.30 -11.61 -2.81
CA PRO A 114 -34.88 -13.00 -2.81
C PRO A 114 -35.53 -13.71 -3.99
N SER A 115 -34.84 -13.85 -5.12
CA SER A 115 -35.20 -14.89 -6.09
C SER A 115 -34.06 -15.25 -7.05
N LEU A 116 -33.68 -16.52 -6.97
CA LEU A 116 -32.95 -17.34 -7.96
C LEU A 116 -31.45 -17.11 -8.17
N GLY A 117 -30.71 -18.18 -7.87
CA GLY A 117 -29.50 -18.55 -8.60
C GLY A 117 -28.31 -18.87 -7.70
N ASN A 118 -28.18 -20.13 -7.28
CA ASN A 118 -26.93 -20.66 -6.72
C ASN A 118 -25.78 -20.37 -7.67
N SER A 119 -24.94 -19.40 -7.31
CA SER A 119 -23.57 -19.27 -7.81
C SER A 119 -22.70 -19.18 -6.57
N GLU A 120 -22.02 -20.27 -6.23
CA GLU A 120 -20.91 -20.19 -5.29
C GLU A 120 -19.82 -19.34 -5.95
N HIS A 121 -19.85 -18.03 -5.71
CA HIS A 121 -18.74 -17.16 -6.07
C HIS A 121 -17.50 -17.67 -5.32
N PRO A 122 -16.37 -17.93 -6.01
CA PRO A 122 -15.19 -18.44 -5.34
C PRO A 122 -14.76 -17.39 -4.31
N LYS A 123 -14.74 -17.78 -3.03
CA LYS A 123 -14.18 -16.95 -1.96
C LYS A 123 -12.77 -16.54 -2.38
N ARG A 124 -12.58 -15.24 -2.64
CA ARG A 124 -11.27 -14.69 -3.03
C ARG A 124 -10.42 -14.55 -1.78
N ASN A 125 -9.24 -15.17 -1.79
CA ASN A 125 -8.25 -15.00 -0.73
C ASN A 125 -7.27 -13.89 -1.14
N PRO A 126 -6.85 -13.00 -0.24
CA PRO A 126 -5.89 -11.96 -0.59
C PRO A 126 -4.55 -12.56 -1.02
N SER A 127 -4.00 -12.06 -2.12
CA SER A 127 -2.69 -12.44 -2.65
C SER A 127 -1.61 -11.42 -2.32
N ARG A 128 -1.98 -10.19 -1.96
CA ARG A 128 -1.08 -9.12 -1.54
C ARG A 128 -1.61 -8.43 -0.30
N PHE A 129 -0.68 -8.07 0.58
CA PHE A 129 -0.95 -7.21 1.71
C PHE A 129 0.02 -6.03 1.71
N THR A 130 -0.50 -4.82 1.85
CA THR A 130 0.31 -3.61 2.01
C THR A 130 -0.01 -2.99 3.36
N PHE A 131 1.02 -2.61 4.11
CA PHE A 131 0.88 -1.99 5.42
C PHE A 131 1.65 -0.69 5.47
N VAL A 132 1.06 0.31 6.10
CA VAL A 132 1.72 1.58 6.40
C VAL A 132 1.46 1.97 7.84
N ASP A 133 2.44 2.60 8.48
CA ASP A 133 2.21 3.24 9.77
C ASP A 133 1.39 4.53 9.61
N GLN A 134 1.00 5.11 10.75
CA GLN A 134 0.17 6.33 10.76
C GLN A 134 0.88 7.54 10.17
N GLU A 135 2.21 7.55 10.20
CA GLU A 135 3.05 8.64 9.70
C GLU A 135 3.43 8.45 8.22
N GLY A 136 3.20 7.26 7.64
CA GLY A 136 3.60 6.88 6.28
C GLY A 136 5.09 6.65 6.12
N VAL A 137 5.84 6.55 7.22
CA VAL A 137 7.30 6.42 7.25
C VAL A 137 7.72 4.96 7.13
N LYS A 138 6.97 4.04 7.74
CA LYS A 138 7.20 2.59 7.66
C LYS A 138 6.20 1.96 6.71
N ARG A 139 6.69 1.17 5.77
CA ARG A 139 5.87 0.45 4.80
C ARG A 139 6.31 -1.01 4.70
N VAL A 140 5.32 -1.90 4.68
CA VAL A 140 5.52 -3.34 4.43
C VAL A 140 4.68 -3.78 3.24
N VAL A 141 5.26 -4.58 2.36
CA VAL A 141 4.51 -5.32 1.34
C VAL A 141 4.77 -6.80 1.53
N PHE A 142 3.69 -7.56 1.67
CA PHE A 142 3.75 -8.98 1.90
C PHE A 142 2.91 -9.75 0.88
N PHE A 143 3.54 -10.73 0.24
CA PHE A 143 2.89 -11.74 -0.59
C PHE A 143 3.05 -13.08 0.13
N PRO A 144 1.95 -13.69 0.64
CA PRO A 144 2.02 -15.00 1.29
C PRO A 144 2.55 -16.09 0.34
N GLN A 145 2.30 -15.89 -0.96
CA GLN A 145 2.75 -16.68 -2.10
C GLN A 145 3.09 -15.71 -3.23
N ALA A 146 4.30 -15.78 -3.80
CA ALA A 146 4.68 -14.90 -4.91
C ALA A 146 3.81 -15.12 -6.15
N LEU A 147 3.42 -14.01 -6.79
CA LEU A 147 2.74 -13.98 -8.08
C LEU A 147 3.77 -14.19 -9.20
N ASP A 148 3.58 -15.24 -9.99
CA ASP A 148 4.54 -15.67 -11.00
C ASP A 148 4.40 -14.82 -12.28
N PRO A 149 5.48 -14.27 -12.86
CA PRO A 149 5.42 -13.73 -14.21
C PRO A 149 5.38 -14.89 -15.20
N LEU A 150 4.19 -15.17 -15.73
CA LEU A 150 3.98 -16.04 -16.91
C LEU A 150 4.50 -17.50 -16.76
N GLY A 151 3.67 -18.37 -16.18
CA GLY A 151 3.61 -19.78 -16.59
C GLY A 151 4.75 -20.72 -16.21
N ALA A 152 5.62 -20.38 -15.24
CA ALA A 152 6.68 -21.27 -14.78
C ALA A 152 6.16 -22.29 -13.73
N LYS A 153 5.38 -23.27 -14.21
CA LYS A 153 5.00 -24.45 -13.41
C LYS A 153 6.25 -25.27 -13.09
N GLU A 154 6.95 -25.00 -11.98
CA GLU A 154 7.80 -26.02 -11.34
C GLU A 154 8.40 -25.67 -9.97
N LYS A 155 8.24 -24.44 -9.44
CA LYS A 155 8.73 -24.11 -8.08
C LYS A 155 7.58 -23.77 -7.13
N PRO A 156 7.69 -24.13 -5.83
CA PRO A 156 6.75 -23.63 -4.82
C PRO A 156 6.65 -22.11 -4.92
N GLN A 157 5.45 -21.56 -4.89
CA GLN A 157 5.24 -20.11 -4.82
C GLN A 157 5.82 -19.62 -3.49
N GLU A 158 7.02 -19.05 -3.55
CA GLU A 158 7.74 -18.61 -2.35
C GLU A 158 7.14 -17.28 -1.86
N ALA A 159 7.01 -17.11 -0.55
CA ALA A 159 6.55 -15.85 0.01
C ALA A 159 7.55 -14.72 -0.29
N SER A 160 7.05 -13.48 -0.37
CA SER A 160 7.89 -12.28 -0.51
C SER A 160 7.48 -11.25 0.53
N PHE A 161 8.47 -10.62 1.15
CA PHE A 161 8.27 -9.60 2.17
C PHE A 161 9.25 -8.46 1.91
N GLU A 162 8.72 -7.25 1.79
CA GLU A 162 9.49 -6.03 1.60
C GLU A 162 9.18 -5.06 2.73
N TYR A 163 10.22 -4.47 3.31
CA TYR A 163 10.13 -3.43 4.32
C TYR A 163 10.89 -2.19 3.85
N THR A 164 10.29 -1.02 4.05
CA THR A 164 10.93 0.29 3.92
C THR A 164 10.66 1.07 5.19
N GLY A 165 11.71 1.61 5.80
CA GLY A 165 11.59 2.49 6.96
C GLY A 165 12.92 3.17 7.33
N PRO A 166 12.97 3.88 8.46
CA PRO A 166 14.17 4.55 8.96
C PRO A 166 15.36 3.59 9.18
N GLU A 167 15.08 2.32 9.44
CA GLU A 167 16.07 1.27 9.64
C GLU A 167 16.67 0.77 8.32
N GLY A 168 16.07 1.13 7.18
CA GLY A 168 16.54 0.78 5.85
C GLY A 168 15.47 0.16 4.95
N HIS A 169 15.93 -0.34 3.81
CA HIS A 169 15.14 -1.11 2.86
C HIS A 169 15.60 -2.56 2.88
N PHE A 170 14.65 -3.48 3.08
CA PHE A 170 14.94 -4.90 3.19
C PHE A 170 13.94 -5.71 2.37
N VAL A 171 14.45 -6.72 1.65
CA VAL A 171 13.64 -7.64 0.85
C VAL A 171 13.99 -9.07 1.22
N PHE A 172 12.98 -9.85 1.58
CA PHE A 172 13.09 -11.24 1.99
C PHE A 172 12.26 -12.12 1.06
N ARG A 173 12.73 -13.35 0.84
CA ARG A 173 12.02 -14.35 0.03
C ARG A 173 12.10 -15.73 0.66
N GLY A 174 11.06 -16.54 0.42
CA GLY A 174 11.04 -17.96 0.74
C GLY A 174 11.41 -18.24 2.19
N ALA A 175 12.46 -19.03 2.42
CA ALA A 175 12.90 -19.48 3.74
C ALA A 175 13.40 -18.36 4.67
N GLN A 176 13.61 -17.14 4.17
CA GLN A 176 13.95 -15.98 5.00
C GLN A 176 12.72 -15.41 5.75
N ILE A 177 11.51 -15.87 5.39
CA ILE A 177 10.25 -15.44 5.98
C ILE A 177 9.66 -16.59 6.76
N THR A 178 9.40 -16.37 8.04
CA THR A 178 8.66 -17.31 8.89
C THR A 178 7.19 -16.94 8.90
N GLN A 179 6.29 -17.89 8.65
CA GLN A 179 4.85 -17.71 8.80
C GLN A 179 4.33 -18.73 9.82
N GLN A 180 3.77 -18.24 10.92
CA GLN A 180 3.25 -19.08 11.99
C GLN A 180 1.77 -18.78 12.23
N GLN A 181 0.92 -19.80 12.11
CA GLN A 181 -0.49 -19.64 12.43
C GLN A 181 -0.69 -19.49 13.95
N THR A 182 -1.50 -18.52 14.35
CA THR A 182 -1.87 -18.24 15.74
C THR A 182 -3.39 -18.06 15.87
N VAL A 183 -3.87 -17.91 17.11
CA VAL A 183 -5.30 -17.67 17.40
C VAL A 183 -5.80 -16.29 16.92
N VAL A 184 -4.89 -15.31 16.73
CA VAL A 184 -5.24 -13.95 16.27
C VAL A 184 -5.02 -13.75 14.76
N GLY A 185 -4.47 -14.75 14.07
CA GLY A 185 -4.07 -14.67 12.67
C GLY A 185 -2.70 -15.29 12.42
N THR A 186 -2.05 -14.91 11.33
CA THR A 186 -0.71 -15.38 10.97
C THR A 186 0.35 -14.41 11.47
N LEU A 187 1.34 -14.90 12.20
CA LEU A 187 2.53 -14.14 12.56
C LEU A 187 3.57 -14.30 11.45
N VAL A 188 3.93 -13.21 10.79
CA VAL A 188 4.93 -13.18 9.72
C VAL A 188 6.20 -12.53 10.27
N SER A 189 7.33 -13.23 10.25
CA SER A 189 8.57 -12.74 10.86
C SER A 189 9.76 -12.81 9.91
N VAL A 190 10.60 -11.79 9.96
CA VAL A 190 11.83 -11.63 9.18
C VAL A 190 12.93 -11.08 10.07
N ASN A 191 14.18 -11.43 9.75
CA ASN A 191 15.37 -11.03 10.50
C ASN A 191 16.23 -10.11 9.64
N PHE A 192 16.47 -8.88 10.10
CA PHE A 192 17.18 -7.82 9.36
C PHE A 192 18.71 -7.90 9.54
N ARG A 193 19.30 -9.09 9.75
CA ARG A 193 20.76 -9.21 9.93
C ARG A 193 21.52 -8.72 8.70
N SER A 194 22.41 -7.75 8.91
CA SER A 194 23.39 -7.27 7.92
C SER A 194 24.66 -8.16 7.83
N GLY A 195 24.79 -9.17 8.70
CA GLY A 195 25.84 -10.19 8.60
C GLY A 195 27.20 -9.80 9.23
N ALA A 196 27.29 -8.62 9.86
CA ALA A 196 28.43 -8.24 10.69
C ALA A 196 28.27 -8.75 12.14
N THR A 197 29.34 -9.30 12.71
CA THR A 197 29.34 -10.03 13.99
C THR A 197 28.98 -9.18 15.22
N ASP A 198 29.05 -7.85 15.11
CA ASP A 198 28.86 -6.90 16.21
C ASP A 198 27.65 -5.96 16.03
N GLU A 199 26.82 -6.17 15.01
CA GLU A 199 25.67 -5.28 14.74
C GLU A 199 24.44 -5.72 15.57
N PRO A 200 23.68 -4.77 16.16
CA PRO A 200 22.44 -5.09 16.84
C PRO A 200 21.50 -5.89 15.93
N SER A 201 20.95 -6.98 16.43
CA SER A 201 19.97 -7.77 15.70
C SER A 201 18.64 -7.03 15.69
N LEU A 202 18.14 -6.71 14.50
CA LEU A 202 16.82 -6.17 14.31
C LEU A 202 15.92 -7.25 13.70
N ASP A 203 14.82 -7.58 14.37
CA ASP A 203 13.78 -8.46 13.82
C ASP A 203 12.48 -7.69 13.65
N PHE A 204 11.69 -8.09 12.68
CA PHE A 204 10.35 -7.56 12.48
C PHE A 204 9.34 -8.71 12.47
N ALA A 205 8.27 -8.55 13.23
CA ALA A 205 7.13 -9.46 13.23
C ALA A 205 5.83 -8.69 12.93
N LEU A 206 5.09 -9.14 11.93
CA LEU A 206 3.78 -8.64 11.54
C LEU A 206 2.70 -9.59 12.04
N VAL A 207 1.71 -9.07 12.75
CA VAL A 207 0.47 -9.80 12.99
C VAL A 207 -0.43 -9.62 11.77
N LEU A 208 -0.84 -10.70 11.13
CA LEU A 208 -1.74 -10.68 9.99
C LEU A 208 -3.08 -11.31 10.39
N PRO A 209 -4.12 -10.52 10.74
CA PRO A 209 -5.42 -11.07 11.07
C PRO A 209 -6.01 -11.83 9.86
N PRO A 210 -6.93 -12.77 10.09
CA PRO A 210 -7.68 -13.38 9.01
C PRO A 210 -8.51 -12.30 8.29
N VAL A 211 -8.31 -12.18 6.97
CA VAL A 211 -9.05 -11.23 6.13
C VAL A 211 -9.81 -12.01 5.07
N GLU A 212 -11.13 -11.87 5.07
CA GLU A 212 -12.03 -12.47 4.09
C GLU A 212 -12.55 -11.39 3.14
N LEU A 213 -12.05 -11.38 1.90
CA LEU A 213 -12.45 -10.38 0.91
C LEU A 213 -13.91 -10.55 0.45
N GLY A 214 -14.48 -11.76 0.55
CA GLY A 214 -15.81 -12.05 0.03
C GLY A 214 -15.88 -11.81 -1.48
N GLU A 215 -16.78 -10.94 -1.93
CA GLU A 215 -16.90 -10.50 -3.32
C GLU A 215 -16.01 -9.31 -3.66
N GLU A 216 -15.48 -8.62 -2.65
CA GLU A 216 -14.59 -7.48 -2.82
C GLU A 216 -13.23 -7.93 -3.36
N LEU A 217 -12.57 -7.03 -4.09
CA LEU A 217 -11.19 -7.27 -4.54
C LEU A 217 -10.16 -6.82 -3.49
N ARG A 218 -10.57 -6.00 -2.51
CA ARG A 218 -9.69 -5.51 -1.45
C ARG A 218 -10.45 -5.15 -0.17
N GLN A 219 -9.77 -5.27 0.97
CA GLN A 219 -10.29 -4.91 2.29
C GLN A 219 -9.21 -4.22 3.13
N ILE A 220 -9.56 -3.09 3.75
CA ILE A 220 -8.70 -2.39 4.72
C ILE A 220 -8.96 -2.96 6.11
N PHE A 221 -7.90 -3.12 6.90
CA PHE A 221 -7.96 -3.56 8.28
C PHE A 221 -6.82 -2.93 9.09
N LYS A 222 -6.98 -2.89 10.41
CA LYS A 222 -5.90 -2.45 11.29
C LYS A 222 -5.15 -3.65 11.82
N THR A 223 -3.85 -3.50 11.95
CA THR A 223 -3.00 -4.50 12.59
C THR A 223 -1.78 -3.84 13.25
N MET A 224 -0.84 -4.65 13.70
CA MET A 224 0.38 -4.21 14.35
C MET A 224 1.60 -4.93 13.80
N GLY A 225 2.68 -4.18 13.67
CA GLY A 225 4.04 -4.68 13.55
C GLY A 225 4.76 -4.58 14.88
N ILE A 226 5.74 -5.46 15.09
CA ILE A 226 6.58 -5.50 16.27
C ILE A 226 8.03 -5.46 15.78
N LEU A 227 8.73 -4.36 16.05
CA LEU A 227 10.17 -4.26 15.86
C LEU A 227 10.86 -4.75 17.13
N ILE A 228 11.84 -5.62 16.97
CA ILE A 228 12.58 -6.24 18.06
C ILE A 228 14.05 -5.84 17.93
N HIS A 229 14.56 -5.11 18.91
CA HIS A 229 15.95 -4.68 18.96
C HIS A 229 16.71 -5.55 19.96
N GLY A 230 17.67 -6.32 19.46
CA GLY A 230 18.67 -7.04 20.26
C GLY A 230 20.03 -6.37 20.15
N ARG A 231 20.73 -6.17 21.27
CA ARG A 231 22.16 -5.78 21.22
C ARG A 231 23.00 -7.01 20.92
N GLY A 232 23.95 -6.88 19.98
CA GLY A 232 24.88 -7.94 19.61
C GLY A 232 25.63 -8.54 20.81
N PHE A 233 26.08 -9.78 20.66
CA PHE A 233 26.72 -10.57 21.72
C PHE A 233 27.95 -9.86 22.31
N VAL A 234 27.84 -9.39 23.54
CA VAL A 234 29.00 -9.22 24.43
C VAL A 234 28.72 -10.02 25.68
N VAL A 235 29.37 -11.18 25.76
CA VAL A 235 29.75 -11.94 26.95
C VAL A 235 28.83 -11.78 28.17
N ASP A 236 27.93 -12.75 28.36
CA ASP A 236 27.45 -13.28 29.65
C ASP A 236 27.37 -12.27 30.82
N HIS A 237 26.52 -11.26 30.67
CA HIS A 237 26.05 -10.46 31.79
C HIS A 237 24.54 -10.63 31.91
N THR A 238 24.11 -11.19 33.03
CA THR A 238 22.73 -11.10 33.53
C THR A 238 22.19 -9.68 33.26
N GLY A 239 21.23 -9.53 32.34
CA GLY A 239 20.63 -8.23 32.02
C GLY A 239 20.60 -7.79 30.55
N ALA A 240 20.87 -8.65 29.57
CA ALA A 240 20.62 -8.32 28.16
C ALA A 240 19.14 -7.97 27.94
N GLN A 241 18.84 -6.68 27.81
CA GLN A 241 17.48 -6.17 27.74
C GLN A 241 17.03 -6.14 26.27
N LEU A 242 16.11 -7.04 25.91
CA LEU A 242 15.44 -6.99 24.63
C LEU A 242 14.45 -5.82 24.65
N THR A 243 14.52 -4.94 23.65
CA THR A 243 13.60 -3.81 23.53
C THR A 243 12.65 -4.07 22.37
N TYR A 244 11.36 -3.98 22.64
CA TYR A 244 10.30 -4.14 21.63
C TYR A 244 9.62 -2.81 21.39
N GLU A 245 9.38 -2.50 20.13
CA GLU A 245 8.56 -1.39 19.69
C GLU A 245 7.35 -1.92 18.93
N THR A 246 6.17 -1.43 19.28
CA THR A 246 4.94 -1.76 18.56
C THR A 246 4.60 -0.64 17.60
N VAL A 247 4.37 -0.99 16.35
CA VAL A 247 3.96 -0.07 15.28
C VAL A 247 2.52 -0.38 14.92
N ASN A 248 1.63 0.61 15.04
CA ASN A 248 0.26 0.48 14.55
C ASN A 248 0.26 0.61 13.03
N LEU A 249 -0.29 -0.38 12.36
CA LEU A 249 -0.30 -0.47 10.90
C LEU A 249 -1.73 -0.47 10.37
N GLU A 250 -1.95 0.31 9.32
CA GLU A 250 -3.12 0.16 8.47
C GLU A 250 -2.75 -0.77 7.31
N GLY A 251 -3.46 -1.89 7.24
CA GLY A 251 -3.26 -2.95 6.25
C GLY A 251 -4.32 -2.90 5.16
N ILE A 252 -3.92 -3.18 3.93
CA ILE A 252 -4.78 -3.38 2.78
C ILE A 252 -4.52 -4.80 2.29
N ALA A 253 -5.55 -5.64 2.32
CA ALA A 253 -5.55 -6.96 1.72
C ALA A 253 -6.14 -6.87 0.32
N GLU A 254 -5.49 -7.43 -0.69
CA GLU A 254 -5.90 -7.33 -2.09
C GLU A 254 -5.79 -8.69 -2.77
N TYR A 255 -6.75 -9.00 -3.64
CA TYR A 255 -6.66 -10.08 -4.61
C TYR A 255 -6.17 -9.53 -5.94
N ILE A 256 -4.97 -9.93 -6.35
CA ILE A 256 -4.38 -9.60 -7.65
C ILE A 256 -4.62 -10.81 -8.56
N PRO A 257 -5.47 -10.68 -9.59
CA PRO A 257 -5.69 -11.76 -10.54
C PRO A 257 -4.39 -12.02 -11.32
N VAL A 258 -3.98 -13.30 -11.38
CA VAL A 258 -2.94 -13.74 -12.30
C VAL A 258 -3.55 -13.76 -13.70
N LEU A 259 -3.01 -12.96 -14.62
CA LEU A 259 -3.42 -12.89 -16.03
C LEU A 259 -2.69 -13.93 -16.87
#